data_AF-A0A1H6Y964-F1
#
_entry.id   AF-A0A1H6Y964-F1
#
_cell.length_a   1.000
_cell.length_b   1.000
_cell.length_c   1.000
_cell.angle_alpha   90.00
_cell.angle_beta   90.00
_cell.angle_gamma   90.00
#
_symmetry.space_group_name_H-M   'P 1'
#
loop_
_entity.id
_entity.type
_entity.pdbx_description
1 polymer ?
#
loop_
_entity_poly.entity_id
_entity_poly.type
_entity_poly.pdbx_seq_one_letter_code
_entity_poly.pdbx_strand_id
1 'polypeptide(L)'
;MPSSTFGQFLQSLLGYESGWDRPRYDKGIILESELDDWAGGSVAEFFPGYESWGQLTDTEWEEMSYRSKNSLGFVGYQFGEALLIDLGYYDADVFYGSGAPVNTWTGSWTGKNGIDSLDAFLTADAQEVAIREAFGLNLGLISDGLAEHGRAIEDFLGTTATYHQDGAPVTVQLTQSGLLAAAHLGGATAVADLLLNGAVAQDEYGTTLLQYVEQYAGFDTPTVADSIAYFQDRLTGDEGLGPQTLPPGMFDGDGITVASADVAVVWAWGTHKVIDDFDPARDTLFIDWFSAEQIDIADTPQGLLLAVPSNQQSLLLSGVTAAQLDPGNVHARDDSVRAELADLAQRGDMPVLLGAATSCEPFGPQAEQVELDWSWGAHRQIVGFDPECDQLVFKSSAPSDILVSQAGGDLVFGLPGNNSSLTLTGIRADQMSRDAFLAADLDSLLDAASPLLQQLQDLGMDLL
;
A
#
# COMPACT_ATOMS: atom_id res chain seq x y z
N MET A 1 19.01 -5.23 34.01
CA MET A 1 19.61 -4.09 33.28
C MET A 1 18.65 -2.93 33.43
N PRO A 2 19.08 -1.67 33.66
CA PRO A 2 18.15 -0.56 33.44
C PRO A 2 17.59 -0.69 32.02
N SER A 3 16.28 -0.50 31.83
CA SER A 3 15.68 -0.51 30.49
C SER A 3 16.38 0.53 29.63
N SER A 4 16.68 0.16 28.38
CA SER A 4 17.22 1.11 27.42
C SER A 4 16.11 2.09 27.03
N THR A 5 16.42 3.38 26.96
CA THR A 5 15.42 4.43 26.73
C THR A 5 14.87 4.43 25.30
N PHE A 6 13.72 5.05 25.08
CA PHE A 6 13.15 5.21 23.73
C PHE A 6 14.09 5.96 22.77
N GLY A 7 14.86 6.96 23.27
CA GLY A 7 15.86 7.65 22.44
C GLY A 7 16.99 6.72 21.97
N GLN A 8 17.40 5.75 22.80
CA GLN A 8 18.39 4.76 22.39
C GLN A 8 17.84 3.75 21.37
N PHE A 9 16.54 3.45 21.44
CA PHE A 9 15.87 2.65 20.41
C PHE A 9 15.91 3.38 19.06
N LEU A 10 15.48 4.63 19.03
CA LEU A 10 15.46 5.46 17.83
C LEU A 10 16.86 5.64 17.23
N GLN A 11 17.86 5.91 18.06
CA GLN A 11 19.25 6.04 17.60
C GLN A 11 19.79 4.72 17.03
N SER A 12 19.48 3.59 17.68
CA SER A 12 19.93 2.28 17.21
C SER A 12 19.25 1.88 15.90
N LEU A 13 17.95 2.17 15.76
CA LEU A 13 17.21 1.92 14.52
C LEU A 13 17.77 2.80 13.40
N LEU A 14 17.94 4.10 13.63
CA LEU A 14 18.49 5.05 12.64
C LEU A 14 19.86 4.62 12.13
N GLY A 15 20.78 4.27 13.02
CA GLY A 15 22.11 3.83 12.64
C GLY A 15 22.09 2.59 11.73
N TYR A 16 21.21 1.63 12.05
CA TYR A 16 21.05 0.43 11.23
C TYR A 16 20.39 0.73 9.87
N GLU A 17 19.24 1.41 9.89
CA GLU A 17 18.41 1.71 8.72
C GLU A 17 19.12 2.63 7.73
N SER A 18 19.77 3.69 8.21
CA SER A 18 20.49 4.62 7.34
C SER A 18 21.76 4.03 6.74
N GLY A 19 22.22 2.88 7.26
CA GLY A 19 23.58 2.39 7.04
C GLY A 19 24.65 3.27 7.68
N TRP A 20 24.32 4.43 8.26
CA TRP A 20 25.28 5.38 8.84
C TRP A 20 25.63 5.00 10.29
N ASP A 21 26.14 3.78 10.48
CA ASP A 21 26.43 3.18 11.78
C ASP A 21 27.91 3.31 12.16
N ARG A 22 28.21 4.19 13.13
CA ARG A 22 29.59 4.44 13.58
C ARG A 22 30.28 3.18 14.10
N PRO A 23 29.68 2.37 14.98
CA PRO A 23 30.30 1.12 15.44
C PRO A 23 30.67 0.12 14.33
N ARG A 24 29.91 0.03 13.24
CA ARG A 24 30.19 -0.84 12.07
C ARG A 24 31.30 -0.23 11.21
N TYR A 25 31.28 1.07 11.00
CA TYR A 25 32.37 1.80 10.33
C TYR A 25 33.70 1.64 11.07
N ASP A 26 33.74 1.85 12.38
CA ASP A 26 34.96 1.72 13.20
C ASP A 26 35.52 0.27 13.19
N LYS A 27 34.68 -0.73 12.90
CA LYS A 27 35.08 -2.14 12.73
C LYS A 27 35.52 -2.48 11.30
N GLY A 28 35.45 -1.53 10.37
CA GLY A 28 35.74 -1.73 8.95
C GLY A 28 34.70 -2.57 8.22
N ILE A 29 33.48 -2.68 8.77
CA ILE A 29 32.34 -3.33 8.11
C ILE A 29 31.73 -2.41 7.07
N ILE A 30 31.79 -1.09 7.31
CA ILE A 30 31.34 -0.05 6.40
C ILE A 30 32.58 0.71 5.93
N LEU A 31 32.69 0.90 4.62
CA LEU A 31 33.81 1.53 3.95
C LEU A 31 33.54 3.02 3.68
N GLU A 32 34.61 3.82 3.58
CA GLU A 32 34.52 5.24 3.18
C GLU A 32 33.72 5.42 1.87
N SER A 33 33.94 4.54 0.88
CA SER A 33 33.25 4.62 -0.40
C SER A 33 31.74 4.35 -0.29
N GLU A 34 31.31 3.53 0.67
CA GLU A 34 29.88 3.30 0.90
C GLU A 34 29.23 4.53 1.52
N LEU A 35 29.94 5.20 2.44
CA LEU A 35 29.49 6.48 3.01
C LEU A 35 29.48 7.60 1.97
N ASP A 36 30.47 7.65 1.06
CA ASP A 36 30.47 8.58 -0.07
C ASP A 36 29.26 8.36 -0.98
N ASP A 37 28.94 7.11 -1.31
CA ASP A 37 27.79 6.73 -2.13
C ASP A 37 26.47 7.15 -1.46
N TRP A 38 26.31 6.87 -0.16
CA TRP A 38 25.10 7.19 0.57
C TRP A 38 24.93 8.69 0.86
N ALA A 39 26.01 9.43 1.05
CA ALA A 39 25.98 10.88 1.16
C ALA A 39 25.76 11.56 -0.20
N GLY A 40 26.09 10.89 -1.30
CA GLY A 40 26.07 11.46 -2.64
C GLY A 40 27.27 12.37 -2.95
N GLY A 41 28.39 12.17 -2.27
CA GLY A 41 29.62 12.96 -2.43
C GLY A 41 30.64 12.66 -1.34
N SER A 42 31.87 13.15 -1.51
CA SER A 42 32.93 12.90 -0.52
C SER A 42 32.77 13.76 0.75
N VAL A 43 33.33 13.31 1.87
CA VAL A 43 33.31 14.07 3.14
C VAL A 43 33.80 15.51 3.00
N ALA A 44 34.78 15.77 2.14
CA ALA A 44 35.35 17.11 1.94
C ALA A 44 34.39 18.09 1.25
N GLU A 45 33.37 17.59 0.55
CA GLU A 45 32.31 18.40 -0.08
C GLU A 45 31.30 18.92 0.94
N PHE A 46 31.04 18.14 1.99
CA PHE A 46 30.13 18.49 3.09
C PHE A 46 30.85 19.22 4.23
N PHE A 47 32.08 18.77 4.56
CA PHE A 47 32.89 19.26 5.67
C PHE A 47 34.28 19.68 5.17
N PRO A 48 34.43 20.93 4.68
CA PRO A 48 35.70 21.41 4.15
C PRO A 48 36.85 21.29 5.16
N GLY A 49 37.88 20.54 4.78
CA GLY A 49 39.06 20.28 5.61
C GLY A 49 39.06 18.92 6.28
N TYR A 50 38.00 18.12 6.13
CA TYR A 50 37.98 16.73 6.56
C TYR A 50 38.44 15.85 5.39
N GLU A 51 39.18 14.79 5.73
CA GLU A 51 39.76 13.80 4.82
C GLU A 51 39.08 12.42 4.94
N SER A 52 38.28 12.20 5.99
CA SER A 52 37.59 10.93 6.25
C SER A 52 36.31 11.17 7.06
N TRP A 53 35.27 10.38 6.80
CA TRP A 53 34.03 10.39 7.59
C TRP A 53 34.25 10.07 9.08
N GLY A 54 35.31 9.34 9.41
CA GLY A 54 35.71 9.07 10.79
C GLY A 54 36.13 10.32 11.58
N GLN A 55 36.33 11.47 10.93
CA GLN A 55 36.64 12.74 11.60
C GLN A 55 35.40 13.49 12.08
N LEU A 56 34.20 13.10 11.65
CA LEU A 56 32.96 13.68 12.15
C LEU A 56 32.83 13.51 13.66
N THR A 57 32.38 14.58 14.30
CA THR A 57 31.85 14.54 15.67
C THR A 57 30.58 13.69 15.74
N ASP A 58 30.17 13.28 16.93
CA ASP A 58 28.95 12.47 17.10
C ASP A 58 27.71 13.18 16.54
N THR A 59 27.61 14.50 16.70
CA THR A 59 26.51 15.31 16.17
C THR A 59 26.55 15.38 14.64
N GLU A 60 27.71 15.65 14.03
CA GLU A 60 27.83 15.68 12.57
C GLU A 60 27.55 14.29 11.96
N TRP A 61 27.97 13.22 12.64
CA TRP A 61 27.69 11.85 12.23
C TRP A 61 26.19 11.55 12.27
N GLU A 62 25.51 11.93 13.35
CA GLU A 62 24.06 11.80 13.50
C GLU A 62 23.32 12.62 12.44
N GLU A 63 23.72 13.86 12.18
CA GLU A 63 23.14 14.67 11.10
C GLU A 63 23.23 14.01 9.73
N MET A 64 24.37 13.36 9.43
CA MET A 64 24.55 12.63 8.16
C MET A 64 23.69 11.37 8.08
N SER A 65 23.35 10.74 9.21
CA SER A 65 22.49 9.57 9.20
C SER A 65 21.09 9.86 8.66
N TYR A 66 20.48 11.00 8.99
CA TYR A 66 19.19 11.42 8.42
C TYR A 66 19.25 11.77 6.93
N ARG A 67 20.44 12.15 6.44
CA ARG A 67 20.69 12.54 5.04
C ARG A 67 21.08 11.36 4.15
N SER A 68 21.54 10.27 4.75
CA SER A 68 21.97 9.06 4.06
C SER A 68 20.87 8.58 3.12
N LYS A 69 21.24 8.28 1.87
CA LYS A 69 20.33 7.80 0.84
C LYS A 69 20.86 6.54 0.16
N ASN A 70 20.09 5.46 0.18
CA ASN A 70 20.52 4.23 -0.48
C ASN A 70 20.30 4.27 -2.02
N SER A 71 20.72 3.21 -2.72
CA SER A 71 20.60 3.11 -4.18
C SER A 71 19.17 3.09 -4.70
N LEU A 72 18.19 2.77 -3.84
CA LEU A 72 16.76 2.80 -4.14
C LEU A 72 16.10 4.13 -3.74
N GLY A 73 16.89 5.11 -3.28
CA GLY A 73 16.42 6.45 -2.96
C GLY A 73 15.77 6.61 -1.58
N PHE A 74 15.74 5.57 -0.74
CA PHE A 74 15.27 5.68 0.63
C PHE A 74 16.22 6.50 1.49
N VAL A 75 15.69 7.26 2.45
CA VAL A 75 16.47 8.22 3.23
C VAL A 75 16.36 7.97 4.74
N GLY A 76 17.47 8.18 5.46
CA GLY A 76 17.52 8.12 6.93
C GLY A 76 17.00 6.82 7.51
N TYR A 77 15.86 6.86 8.23
CA TYR A 77 15.16 5.66 8.72
C TYR A 77 14.60 4.73 7.62
N GLN A 78 15.16 4.70 6.41
CA GLN A 78 14.55 4.05 5.25
C GLN A 78 13.16 4.61 4.90
N PHE A 79 12.96 5.92 5.00
CA PHE A 79 11.75 6.56 4.48
C PHE A 79 11.74 6.53 2.95
N GLY A 80 10.64 6.04 2.38
CA GLY A 80 10.33 6.09 0.96
C GLY A 80 9.04 6.85 0.70
N GLU A 81 8.76 7.13 -0.58
CA GLU A 81 7.61 7.90 -1.04
C GLU A 81 6.29 7.27 -0.57
N ALA A 82 6.15 5.94 -0.66
CA ALA A 82 4.93 5.22 -0.23
C ALA A 82 4.55 5.49 1.24
N LEU A 83 5.52 5.31 2.16
CA LEU A 83 5.27 5.57 3.57
C LEU A 83 5.01 7.06 3.84
N LEU A 84 5.65 7.97 3.10
CA LEU A 84 5.37 9.40 3.27
C LEU A 84 4.00 9.82 2.69
N ILE A 85 3.45 9.07 1.74
CA ILE A 85 2.05 9.20 1.29
C ILE A 85 1.11 8.73 2.41
N ASP A 86 1.31 7.55 2.97
CA ASP A 86 0.49 7.03 4.08
C ASP A 86 0.56 7.94 5.32
N LEU A 87 1.66 8.67 5.49
CA LEU A 87 1.84 9.65 6.56
C LEU A 87 1.40 11.06 6.18
N GLY A 88 0.95 11.32 4.94
CA GLY A 88 0.43 12.62 4.50
C GLY A 88 1.48 13.72 4.37
N TYR A 89 2.76 13.36 4.20
CA TYR A 89 3.84 14.31 3.91
C TYR A 89 4.03 14.56 2.42
N TYR A 90 3.55 13.65 1.59
CA TYR A 90 3.95 13.57 0.20
C TYR A 90 2.85 12.97 -0.68
N ASP A 91 2.70 13.48 -1.89
CA ASP A 91 1.74 13.02 -2.90
C ASP A 91 2.47 12.61 -4.17
N ALA A 92 2.23 11.39 -4.64
CA ALA A 92 2.72 10.93 -5.94
C ALA A 92 1.84 9.80 -6.49
N ASP A 93 1.54 9.85 -7.78
CA ASP A 93 0.85 8.76 -8.49
C ASP A 93 1.83 7.64 -8.91
N VAL A 94 3.09 8.00 -9.13
CA VAL A 94 4.17 7.09 -9.55
C VAL A 94 5.32 7.18 -8.56
N PHE A 95 5.56 6.10 -7.84
CA PHE A 95 6.56 6.01 -6.77
C PHE A 95 7.15 4.60 -6.68
N TYR A 96 8.13 4.39 -5.79
CA TYR A 96 8.75 3.08 -5.60
C TYR A 96 7.70 2.03 -5.17
N GLY A 97 7.54 0.97 -5.96
CA GLY A 97 6.47 -0.03 -5.77
C GLY A 97 5.15 0.31 -6.48
N SER A 98 5.04 1.49 -7.09
CA SER A 98 3.93 1.93 -7.94
C SER A 98 4.48 2.60 -9.21
N GLY A 99 5.07 1.81 -10.11
CA GLY A 99 5.55 2.27 -11.42
C GLY A 99 6.94 2.93 -11.46
N ALA A 100 7.52 3.35 -10.32
CA ALA A 100 8.91 3.81 -10.27
C ALA A 100 9.87 2.71 -9.77
N PRO A 101 11.08 2.56 -10.35
CA PRO A 101 12.06 1.57 -9.91
C PRO A 101 12.83 1.98 -8.64
N VAL A 102 12.74 3.26 -8.24
CA VAL A 102 13.40 3.87 -7.06
C VAL A 102 12.52 5.00 -6.53
N ASN A 103 12.77 5.46 -5.31
CA ASN A 103 12.18 6.69 -4.79
C ASN A 103 12.77 7.89 -5.54
N THR A 104 11.92 8.59 -6.28
CA THR A 104 12.36 9.66 -7.21
C THR A 104 12.28 11.04 -6.58
N TRP A 105 11.40 11.21 -5.59
CA TRP A 105 11.12 12.48 -4.93
C TRP A 105 10.63 13.56 -5.91
N THR A 106 9.87 13.16 -6.94
CA THR A 106 9.36 14.03 -8.02
C THR A 106 7.89 14.46 -7.92
N GLY A 107 7.15 13.90 -6.96
CA GLY A 107 5.81 14.31 -6.56
C GLY A 107 5.77 15.61 -5.77
N SER A 108 4.70 15.81 -5.00
CA SER A 108 4.41 17.06 -4.28
C SER A 108 4.51 16.86 -2.77
N TRP A 109 5.14 17.79 -2.05
CA TRP A 109 5.14 17.79 -0.59
C TRP A 109 3.93 18.58 -0.07
N THR A 110 3.24 18.04 0.93
CA THR A 110 1.97 18.60 1.44
C THR A 110 2.16 19.81 2.35
N GLY A 111 3.37 19.99 2.91
CA GLY A 111 3.64 20.98 3.96
C GLY A 111 3.37 20.47 5.38
N LYS A 112 2.99 19.20 5.56
CA LYS A 112 2.74 18.60 6.87
C LYS A 112 3.93 18.81 7.80
N ASN A 113 3.63 19.24 9.03
CA ASN A 113 4.63 19.59 10.04
C ASN A 113 5.70 20.62 9.58
N GLY A 114 5.39 21.44 8.58
CA GLY A 114 6.29 22.43 8.00
C GLY A 114 7.29 21.86 6.99
N ILE A 115 7.06 20.64 6.49
CA ILE A 115 7.92 19.96 5.53
C ILE A 115 7.34 20.12 4.12
N ASP A 116 8.00 20.93 3.29
CA ASP A 116 7.58 21.27 1.92
C ASP A 116 8.60 20.82 0.85
N SER A 117 9.62 20.06 1.25
CA SER A 117 10.69 19.60 0.38
C SER A 117 11.46 18.43 1.00
N LEU A 118 12.15 17.67 0.15
CA LEU A 118 13.06 16.61 0.60
C LEU A 118 14.14 17.18 1.53
N ASP A 119 14.73 18.33 1.19
CA ASP A 119 15.75 18.96 2.02
C ASP A 119 15.25 19.31 3.43
N ALA A 120 13.98 19.74 3.57
CA ALA A 120 13.36 19.96 4.87
C ALA A 120 13.15 18.64 5.64
N PHE A 121 12.87 17.55 4.92
CA PHE A 121 12.67 16.22 5.49
C PHE A 121 13.97 15.53 5.94
N LEU A 122 15.13 15.85 5.34
CA LEU A 122 16.43 15.25 5.68
C LEU A 122 17.06 15.80 6.98
N THR A 123 16.23 16.06 7.99
CA THR A 123 16.64 16.60 9.29
C THR A 123 16.17 15.72 10.44
N ALA A 124 16.89 15.79 11.56
CA ALA A 124 16.51 15.08 12.79
C ALA A 124 15.08 15.46 13.22
N ASP A 125 14.80 16.76 13.32
CA ASP A 125 13.49 17.26 13.76
C ASP A 125 12.32 16.73 12.91
N ALA A 126 12.52 16.60 11.58
CA ALA A 126 11.49 16.08 10.68
C ALA A 126 11.33 14.56 10.82
N GLN A 127 12.41 13.80 10.67
CA GLN A 127 12.32 12.34 10.65
C GLN A 127 11.98 11.73 12.02
N GLU A 128 12.39 12.36 13.12
CA GLU A 128 12.04 11.93 14.48
C GLU A 128 10.54 12.07 14.76
N VAL A 129 9.87 13.03 14.12
CA VAL A 129 8.41 13.15 14.17
C VAL A 129 7.77 12.10 13.27
N ALA A 130 8.20 12.01 12.01
CA ALA A 130 7.65 11.08 11.03
C ALA A 130 7.78 9.61 11.46
N ILE A 131 8.88 9.21 12.10
CA ILE A 131 9.07 7.80 12.53
C ILE A 131 8.12 7.42 13.67
N ARG A 132 7.79 8.39 14.54
CA ARG A 132 6.81 8.18 15.61
C ARG A 132 5.39 8.13 15.04
N GLU A 133 5.10 8.90 14.01
CA GLU A 133 3.86 8.78 13.24
C GLU A 133 3.76 7.41 12.55
N ALA A 134 4.83 6.94 11.90
CA ALA A 134 4.91 5.61 11.28
C ALA A 134 4.67 4.48 12.30
N PHE A 135 5.21 4.60 13.51
CA PHE A 135 4.92 3.67 14.60
C PHE A 135 3.46 3.72 15.06
N GLY A 136 2.87 4.92 15.13
CA GLY A 136 1.47 5.10 15.45
C GLY A 136 0.54 4.46 14.41
N LEU A 137 0.77 4.74 13.13
CA LEU A 137 0.07 4.12 12.00
C LEU A 137 0.16 2.59 12.07
N ASN A 138 1.38 2.05 12.16
CA ASN A 138 1.58 0.61 12.20
C ASN A 138 0.91 -0.06 13.40
N LEU A 139 0.98 0.55 14.58
CA LEU A 139 0.30 0.01 15.78
C LEU A 139 -1.22 0.06 15.66
N GLY A 140 -1.79 1.06 14.97
CA GLY A 140 -3.21 1.13 14.64
C GLY A 140 -3.60 -0.07 13.78
N LEU A 141 -2.95 -0.22 12.62
CA LEU A 141 -3.21 -1.31 11.68
C LEU A 141 -3.02 -2.71 12.29
N ILE A 142 -1.97 -2.92 13.11
CA ILE A 142 -1.78 -4.18 13.84
C ILE A 142 -2.94 -4.41 14.81
N SER A 143 -3.33 -3.39 15.57
CA SER A 143 -4.40 -3.51 16.56
C SER A 143 -5.73 -3.85 15.90
N ASP A 144 -6.03 -3.25 14.75
CA ASP A 144 -7.24 -3.50 13.97
C ASP A 144 -7.26 -4.93 13.41
N GLY A 145 -6.17 -5.37 12.75
CA GLY A 145 -6.06 -6.74 12.23
C GLY A 145 -6.13 -7.83 13.31
N LEU A 146 -5.61 -7.56 14.51
CA LEU A 146 -5.76 -8.44 15.67
C LEU A 146 -7.21 -8.44 16.20
N ALA A 147 -7.86 -7.28 16.24
CA ALA A 147 -9.21 -7.13 16.75
C ALA A 147 -10.25 -7.89 15.91
N GLU A 148 -10.05 -7.97 14.58
CA GLU A 148 -10.85 -8.83 13.69
C GLU A 148 -10.86 -10.31 14.10
N HIS A 149 -9.79 -10.75 14.76
CA HIS A 149 -9.63 -12.11 15.28
C HIS A 149 -9.97 -12.22 16.78
N GLY A 150 -10.56 -11.17 17.37
CA GLY A 150 -10.90 -11.11 18.79
C GLY A 150 -9.69 -11.08 19.72
N ARG A 151 -8.55 -10.56 19.23
CA ARG A 151 -7.27 -10.46 19.95
C ARG A 151 -6.89 -9.00 20.15
N ALA A 152 -6.05 -8.75 21.14
CA ALA A 152 -5.43 -7.45 21.36
C ALA A 152 -3.90 -7.59 21.30
N ILE A 153 -3.19 -6.53 20.91
CA ILE A 153 -1.71 -6.56 20.87
C ILE A 153 -1.12 -6.83 22.26
N GLU A 154 -1.77 -6.34 23.32
CA GLU A 154 -1.41 -6.57 24.71
C GLU A 154 -1.44 -8.04 25.12
N ASP A 155 -2.19 -8.91 24.42
CA ASP A 155 -2.18 -10.35 24.67
C ASP A 155 -0.81 -10.98 24.41
N PHE A 156 0.01 -10.33 23.56
CA PHE A 156 1.30 -10.82 23.11
C PHE A 156 2.46 -10.13 23.82
N LEU A 157 2.30 -8.86 24.20
CA LEU A 157 3.37 -8.07 24.80
C LEU A 157 3.88 -8.66 26.12
N GLY A 158 5.21 -8.73 26.25
CA GLY A 158 5.90 -9.29 27.41
C GLY A 158 5.99 -10.81 27.41
N THR A 159 5.38 -11.50 26.44
CA THR A 159 5.46 -12.96 26.32
C THR A 159 6.73 -13.43 25.59
N THR A 160 7.03 -14.71 25.73
CA THR A 160 8.06 -15.39 24.93
C THR A 160 7.36 -16.38 24.00
N ALA A 161 7.66 -16.30 22.71
CA ALA A 161 7.07 -17.14 21.68
C ALA A 161 8.17 -17.87 20.89
N THR A 162 7.86 -19.08 20.44
CA THR A 162 8.72 -19.87 19.56
C THR A 162 8.07 -19.99 18.19
N TYR A 163 8.79 -19.55 17.17
CA TYR A 163 8.40 -19.59 15.76
C TYR A 163 9.30 -20.57 15.01
N HIS A 164 8.94 -20.88 13.77
CA HIS A 164 9.76 -21.69 12.89
C HIS A 164 10.22 -20.87 11.69
N GLN A 165 11.53 -20.68 11.58
CA GLN A 165 12.17 -20.05 10.43
C GLN A 165 13.03 -21.10 9.74
N ASP A 166 12.78 -21.36 8.46
CA ASP A 166 13.47 -22.40 7.67
C ASP A 166 13.47 -23.79 8.35
N GLY A 167 12.38 -24.11 9.06
CA GLY A 167 12.22 -25.34 9.82
C GLY A 167 12.96 -25.37 11.16
N ALA A 168 13.78 -24.36 11.49
CA ALA A 168 14.45 -24.22 12.77
C ALA A 168 13.61 -23.42 13.77
N PRO A 169 13.52 -23.84 15.05
CA PRO A 169 12.81 -23.08 16.07
C PRO A 169 13.62 -21.84 16.47
N VAL A 170 12.97 -20.68 16.45
CA VAL A 170 13.50 -19.39 16.89
C VAL A 170 12.64 -18.88 18.03
N THR A 171 13.24 -18.59 19.19
CA THR A 171 12.51 -18.12 20.38
C THR A 171 12.84 -16.66 20.65
N VAL A 172 11.81 -15.81 20.68
CA VAL A 172 11.96 -14.36 20.88
C VAL A 172 11.06 -13.87 22.00
N GLN A 173 11.44 -12.76 22.62
CA GLN A 173 10.57 -12.02 23.52
C GLN A 173 9.79 -10.97 22.73
N LEU A 174 8.47 -11.03 22.80
CA LEU A 174 7.59 -10.07 22.13
C LEU A 174 7.50 -8.80 22.98
N THR A 175 8.25 -7.78 22.59
CA THR A 175 8.24 -6.45 23.23
C THR A 175 7.74 -5.41 22.24
N GLN A 176 7.17 -4.31 22.72
CA GLN A 176 6.62 -3.30 21.81
C GLN A 176 7.71 -2.69 20.92
N SER A 177 8.91 -2.42 21.44
CA SER A 177 10.03 -1.92 20.63
C SER A 177 10.45 -2.90 19.53
N GLY A 178 10.45 -4.20 19.82
CA GLY A 178 10.72 -5.25 18.83
C GLY A 178 9.64 -5.33 17.76
N LEU A 179 8.36 -5.22 18.14
CA LEU A 179 7.24 -5.22 17.19
C LEU A 179 7.20 -3.96 16.33
N LEU A 180 7.52 -2.78 16.91
CA LEU A 180 7.64 -1.53 16.15
C LEU A 180 8.73 -1.61 15.10
N ALA A 181 9.90 -2.13 15.47
CA ALA A 181 10.98 -2.34 14.52
C ALA A 181 10.58 -3.34 13.42
N ALA A 182 9.97 -4.47 13.79
CA ALA A 182 9.50 -5.46 12.82
C ALA A 182 8.45 -4.88 11.86
N ALA A 183 7.53 -4.04 12.36
CA ALA A 183 6.54 -3.36 11.53
C ALA A 183 7.18 -2.30 10.62
N HIS A 184 8.25 -1.65 11.07
CA HIS A 184 9.05 -0.75 10.24
C HIS A 184 9.71 -1.48 9.06
N LEU A 185 10.18 -2.70 9.29
CA LEU A 185 10.80 -3.54 8.26
C LEU A 185 9.78 -4.10 7.26
N GLY A 186 8.73 -4.76 7.75
CA GLY A 186 7.83 -5.57 6.91
C GLY A 186 6.36 -5.11 6.89
N GLY A 187 6.05 -3.98 7.52
CA GLY A 187 4.69 -3.46 7.64
C GLY A 187 3.86 -4.09 8.76
N ALA A 188 2.77 -3.41 9.10
CA ALA A 188 1.80 -3.83 10.12
C ALA A 188 1.20 -5.22 9.87
N THR A 189 0.78 -5.50 8.63
CA THR A 189 0.13 -6.77 8.26
C THR A 189 1.04 -7.97 8.52
N ALA A 190 2.32 -7.87 8.16
CA ALA A 190 3.28 -8.94 8.37
C ALA A 190 3.52 -9.22 9.87
N VAL A 191 3.48 -8.19 10.72
CA VAL A 191 3.54 -8.37 12.17
C VAL A 191 2.25 -8.99 12.72
N ALA A 192 1.08 -8.57 12.25
CA ALA A 192 -0.19 -9.19 12.65
C ALA A 192 -0.21 -10.69 12.29
N ASP A 193 0.25 -11.05 11.10
CA ASP A 193 0.37 -12.44 10.65
C ASP A 193 1.41 -13.24 11.44
N LEU A 194 2.53 -12.63 11.80
CA LEU A 194 3.49 -13.25 12.72
C LEU A 194 2.82 -13.58 14.07
N LEU A 195 2.03 -12.66 14.62
CA LEU A 195 1.39 -12.84 15.92
C LEU A 195 0.23 -13.85 15.88
N LEU A 196 -0.59 -13.84 14.83
CA LEU A 196 -1.76 -14.71 14.68
C LEU A 196 -1.39 -16.11 14.20
N ASN A 197 -0.54 -16.17 13.17
CA ASN A 197 -0.31 -17.36 12.34
C ASN A 197 1.12 -17.91 12.48
N GLY A 198 2.03 -17.15 13.12
CA GLY A 198 3.44 -17.53 13.22
C GLY A 198 4.20 -17.44 11.90
N ALA A 199 3.67 -16.68 10.94
CA ALA A 199 4.29 -16.46 9.64
C ALA A 199 5.50 -15.52 9.77
N VAL A 200 6.68 -15.99 9.35
CA VAL A 200 7.93 -15.22 9.43
C VAL A 200 8.23 -14.62 8.07
N ALA A 201 7.93 -13.33 7.89
CA ALA A 201 8.31 -12.58 6.69
C ALA A 201 9.79 -12.15 6.72
N GLN A 202 10.33 -11.87 5.53
CA GLN A 202 11.69 -11.38 5.32
C GLN A 202 11.69 -10.28 4.23
N ASP A 203 12.63 -9.35 4.30
CA ASP A 203 12.88 -8.34 3.26
C ASP A 203 13.65 -8.93 2.05
N GLU A 204 13.93 -8.10 1.05
CA GLU A 204 14.68 -8.46 -0.16
C GLU A 204 16.13 -8.89 0.10
N TYR A 205 16.66 -8.58 1.29
CA TYR A 205 18.01 -8.91 1.72
C TYR A 205 18.05 -10.15 2.65
N GLY A 206 16.90 -10.75 2.95
CA GLY A 206 16.75 -11.92 3.82
C GLY A 206 16.73 -11.58 5.31
N THR A 207 16.57 -10.31 5.68
CA THR A 207 16.40 -9.86 7.06
C THR A 207 15.00 -10.21 7.52
N THR A 208 14.87 -10.87 8.67
CA THR A 208 13.57 -11.38 9.11
C THR A 208 12.92 -10.50 10.16
N LEU A 209 11.58 -10.54 10.23
CA LEU A 209 10.85 -9.89 11.32
C LEU A 209 11.37 -10.34 12.69
N LEU A 210 11.69 -11.63 12.83
CA LEU A 210 12.20 -12.19 14.09
C LEU A 210 13.58 -11.63 14.46
N GLN A 211 14.44 -11.36 13.49
CA GLN A 211 15.71 -10.67 13.75
C GLN A 211 15.46 -9.28 14.33
N TYR A 212 14.50 -8.52 13.79
CA TYR A 212 14.15 -7.20 14.31
C TYR A 212 13.48 -7.27 15.69
N VAL A 213 12.56 -8.22 15.89
CA VAL A 213 11.93 -8.47 17.19
C VAL A 213 12.99 -8.76 18.25
N GLU A 214 14.00 -9.58 17.94
CA GLU A 214 15.09 -9.92 18.87
C GLU A 214 16.07 -8.75 19.07
N GLN A 215 16.54 -8.13 17.99
CA GLN A 215 17.55 -7.06 18.01
C GLN A 215 17.06 -5.84 18.79
N TYR A 216 15.79 -5.48 18.63
CA TYR A 216 15.20 -4.30 19.27
C TYR A 216 14.32 -4.66 20.47
N ALA A 217 14.51 -5.84 21.08
CA ALA A 217 13.76 -6.24 22.25
C ALA A 217 14.10 -5.40 23.49
N GLY A 218 13.07 -4.96 24.22
CA GLY A 218 13.21 -4.50 25.61
C GLY A 218 13.63 -3.04 25.81
N PHE A 219 13.48 -2.19 24.78
CA PHE A 219 13.58 -0.74 24.94
C PHE A 219 12.25 -0.18 25.48
N ASP A 220 12.34 0.90 26.24
CA ASP A 220 11.16 1.68 26.64
C ASP A 220 10.53 2.33 25.40
N THR A 221 9.20 2.34 25.34
CA THR A 221 8.41 2.96 24.27
C THR A 221 7.24 3.72 24.89
N PRO A 222 6.66 4.73 24.20
CA PRO A 222 5.33 5.23 24.54
C PRO A 222 4.33 4.07 24.54
N THR A 223 3.19 4.21 25.22
CA THR A 223 2.17 3.14 25.18
C THR A 223 1.63 2.97 23.76
N VAL A 224 1.00 1.82 23.47
CA VAL A 224 0.31 1.58 22.19
C VAL A 224 -0.68 2.73 21.90
N ALA A 225 -1.53 3.04 22.87
CA ALA A 225 -2.52 4.12 22.75
C ALA A 225 -1.87 5.50 22.52
N ASP A 226 -0.80 5.84 23.26
CA ASP A 226 -0.11 7.13 23.08
C ASP A 226 0.56 7.23 21.71
N SER A 227 1.08 6.12 21.17
CA SER A 227 1.71 6.08 19.85
C SER A 227 0.67 6.25 18.74
N ILE A 228 -0.46 5.55 18.84
CA ILE A 228 -1.59 5.70 17.90
C ILE A 228 -2.12 7.14 17.94
N ALA A 229 -2.35 7.68 19.14
CA ALA A 229 -2.80 9.06 19.31
C ALA A 229 -1.79 10.07 18.75
N TYR A 230 -0.48 9.81 18.87
CA TYR A 230 0.56 10.67 18.31
C TYR A 230 0.41 10.85 16.79
N PHE A 231 0.07 9.79 16.06
CA PHE A 231 -0.23 9.84 14.64
C PHE A 231 -1.60 10.49 14.36
N GLN A 232 -2.65 10.04 15.04
CA GLN A 232 -4.03 10.52 14.83
C GLN A 232 -4.19 12.03 15.06
N ASP A 233 -3.51 12.58 16.07
CA ASP A 233 -3.53 14.02 16.38
C ASP A 233 -2.84 14.89 15.32
N ARG A 234 -2.12 14.27 14.37
CA ARG A 234 -1.36 14.93 13.30
C ARG A 234 -1.88 14.61 11.90
N LEU A 235 -3.01 13.92 11.80
CA LEU A 235 -3.65 13.69 10.52
C LEU A 235 -4.02 15.02 9.86
N THR A 236 -3.79 15.09 8.56
CA THR A 236 -4.05 16.24 7.69
C THR A 236 -5.27 16.02 6.80
N GLY A 237 -5.71 14.76 6.66
CA GLY A 237 -6.71 14.31 5.72
C GLY A 237 -6.12 13.90 4.36
N ASP A 238 -4.82 14.09 4.17
CA ASP A 238 -4.08 13.86 2.91
C ASP A 238 -3.20 12.59 2.99
N GLU A 239 -3.41 11.75 4.01
CA GLU A 239 -2.67 10.51 4.28
C GLU A 239 -2.99 9.38 3.25
N GLY A 240 -2.84 9.66 1.96
CA GLY A 240 -3.19 8.74 0.87
C GLY A 240 -4.66 8.79 0.44
N LEU A 241 -5.40 9.81 0.87
CA LEU A 241 -6.80 10.07 0.52
C LEU A 241 -6.99 11.26 -0.44
N GLY A 242 -5.90 11.90 -0.88
CA GLY A 242 -5.93 13.15 -1.64
C GLY A 242 -6.49 14.33 -0.81
N PRO A 243 -6.42 15.56 -1.34
CA PRO A 243 -6.68 16.77 -0.57
C PRO A 243 -8.11 16.85 -0.03
N GLN A 244 -8.29 16.55 1.27
CA GLN A 244 -9.53 16.77 2.01
C GLN A 244 -9.74 18.27 2.29
N THR A 245 -10.18 19.02 1.27
CA THR A 245 -10.95 20.25 1.50
C THR A 245 -12.27 20.20 0.74
N LEU A 246 -13.23 19.46 1.31
CA LEU A 246 -14.62 19.52 0.84
C LEU A 246 -15.17 20.95 1.03
N PRO A 247 -15.83 21.53 0.01
CA PRO A 247 -16.76 22.62 0.24
C PRO A 247 -17.83 22.15 1.25
N PRO A 248 -18.17 22.93 2.29
CA PRO A 248 -19.19 22.53 3.26
C PRO A 248 -20.52 22.17 2.56
N GLY A 249 -20.99 20.93 2.74
CA GLY A 249 -22.29 20.46 2.24
C GLY A 249 -22.30 19.80 0.86
N MET A 250 -21.15 19.39 0.31
CA MET A 250 -21.10 18.60 -0.93
C MET A 250 -21.67 17.19 -0.73
N PHE A 251 -22.54 16.72 -1.63
CA PHE A 251 -23.28 15.44 -1.50
C PHE A 251 -24.14 15.33 -0.22
N ASP A 252 -24.54 16.48 0.34
CA ASP A 252 -25.38 16.62 1.52
C ASP A 252 -26.76 17.18 1.17
N GLY A 253 -27.45 16.55 0.23
CA GLY A 253 -28.81 16.93 -0.15
C GLY A 253 -29.83 16.69 0.96
N ASP A 254 -29.82 17.49 2.04
CA ASP A 254 -30.63 17.39 3.29
C ASP A 254 -32.15 17.20 3.10
N GLY A 255 -32.67 17.42 1.88
CA GLY A 255 -34.07 17.20 1.51
C GLY A 255 -34.35 15.86 0.83
N ILE A 256 -33.32 15.10 0.45
CA ILE A 256 -33.42 13.81 -0.23
C ILE A 256 -33.48 12.72 0.85
N THR A 257 -34.52 11.91 0.82
CA THR A 257 -34.74 10.81 1.74
C THR A 257 -34.88 9.52 0.94
N VAL A 258 -34.72 8.37 1.61
CA VAL A 258 -35.03 7.05 1.03
C VAL A 258 -36.41 6.98 0.33
N ALA A 259 -37.39 7.76 0.78
CA ALA A 259 -38.74 7.76 0.23
C ALA A 259 -38.94 8.73 -0.95
N SER A 260 -38.07 9.72 -1.10
CA SER A 260 -38.16 10.75 -2.14
C SER A 260 -37.11 10.59 -3.24
N ALA A 261 -36.09 9.75 -3.02
CA ALA A 261 -35.03 9.51 -3.98
C ALA A 261 -35.50 8.63 -5.14
N ASP A 262 -35.03 8.92 -6.35
CA ASP A 262 -35.27 8.09 -7.54
C ASP A 262 -34.48 6.76 -7.42
N VAL A 263 -33.26 6.83 -6.89
CA VAL A 263 -32.43 5.67 -6.56
C VAL A 263 -31.99 5.76 -5.10
N ALA A 264 -32.17 4.65 -4.36
CA ALA A 264 -31.73 4.55 -2.97
C ALA A 264 -30.88 3.30 -2.74
N VAL A 265 -29.68 3.50 -2.19
CA VAL A 265 -28.80 2.46 -1.68
C VAL A 265 -29.10 2.29 -0.20
N VAL A 266 -29.88 1.25 0.10
CA VAL A 266 -30.24 0.81 1.45
C VAL A 266 -29.81 -0.63 1.63
N TRP A 267 -29.80 -1.13 2.87
CA TRP A 267 -29.50 -2.53 3.15
C TRP A 267 -30.46 -3.49 2.41
N ALA A 268 -29.94 -4.22 1.44
CA ALA A 268 -30.67 -5.14 0.60
C ALA A 268 -29.79 -6.35 0.24
N TRP A 269 -29.74 -7.31 1.16
CA TRP A 269 -28.92 -8.52 1.05
C TRP A 269 -29.09 -9.24 -0.30
N GLY A 270 -27.96 -9.59 -0.93
CA GLY A 270 -27.92 -10.42 -2.14
C GLY A 270 -28.47 -9.74 -3.40
N THR A 271 -28.59 -8.41 -3.43
CA THR A 271 -29.20 -7.69 -4.56
C THR A 271 -28.16 -7.05 -5.47
N HIS A 272 -28.28 -7.27 -6.77
CA HIS A 272 -27.44 -6.65 -7.79
C HIS A 272 -28.34 -5.91 -8.78
N LYS A 273 -28.25 -4.59 -8.83
CA LYS A 273 -29.10 -3.74 -9.66
C LYS A 273 -28.28 -2.99 -10.69
N VAL A 274 -28.83 -2.84 -11.88
CA VAL A 274 -28.34 -1.93 -12.91
C VAL A 274 -29.47 -0.94 -13.19
N ILE A 275 -29.16 0.35 -13.14
CA ILE A 275 -30.06 1.45 -13.48
C ILE A 275 -29.56 2.05 -14.78
N ASP A 276 -30.28 1.81 -15.88
CA ASP A 276 -29.84 2.20 -17.23
C ASP A 276 -30.25 3.62 -17.65
N ASP A 277 -31.09 4.28 -16.86
CA ASP A 277 -31.76 5.54 -17.22
C ASP A 277 -31.66 6.63 -16.15
N PHE A 278 -30.68 6.54 -15.25
CA PHE A 278 -30.41 7.58 -14.26
C PHE A 278 -29.90 8.86 -14.94
N ASP A 279 -30.63 9.97 -14.81
CA ASP A 279 -30.21 11.28 -15.30
C ASP A 279 -29.50 12.06 -14.17
N PRO A 280 -28.16 12.18 -14.20
CA PRO A 280 -27.40 12.75 -13.09
C PRO A 280 -27.65 14.25 -12.86
N ALA A 281 -28.31 14.93 -13.80
CA ALA A 281 -28.71 16.32 -13.66
C ALA A 281 -30.12 16.51 -13.06
N ARG A 282 -30.93 15.46 -12.92
CA ARG A 282 -32.32 15.56 -12.46
C ARG A 282 -32.71 14.55 -11.39
N ASP A 283 -32.22 13.33 -11.52
CA ASP A 283 -32.59 12.23 -10.66
C ASP A 283 -31.79 12.29 -9.37
N THR A 284 -32.40 11.77 -8.31
CA THR A 284 -31.87 11.87 -6.95
C THR A 284 -31.33 10.53 -6.46
N LEU A 285 -30.12 10.56 -5.88
CA LEU A 285 -29.45 9.40 -5.30
C LEU A 285 -29.38 9.55 -3.78
N PHE A 286 -29.86 8.54 -3.06
CA PHE A 286 -29.75 8.47 -1.59
C PHE A 286 -28.89 7.28 -1.18
N ILE A 287 -27.85 7.52 -0.39
CA ILE A 287 -27.03 6.48 0.25
C ILE A 287 -27.29 6.56 1.75
N ASP A 288 -27.74 5.45 2.32
CA ASP A 288 -28.14 5.38 3.74
C ASP A 288 -26.91 5.38 4.68
N TRP A 289 -26.95 4.62 5.77
CA TRP A 289 -26.00 4.69 6.88
C TRP A 289 -24.61 4.06 6.64
N PHE A 290 -24.27 3.66 5.41
CA PHE A 290 -22.99 2.99 5.11
C PHE A 290 -21.81 3.97 5.27
N SER A 291 -20.71 3.52 5.88
CA SER A 291 -19.42 4.21 5.85
C SER A 291 -18.57 3.75 4.65
N ALA A 292 -17.52 4.51 4.30
CA ALA A 292 -16.60 4.16 3.21
C ALA A 292 -15.87 2.81 3.40
N GLU A 293 -15.76 2.32 4.64
CA GLU A 293 -15.22 0.96 4.90
C GLU A 293 -16.20 -0.18 4.51
N GLN A 294 -17.47 0.15 4.31
CA GLN A 294 -18.55 -0.83 4.09
C GLN A 294 -19.10 -0.79 2.66
N ILE A 295 -18.88 0.32 1.94
CA ILE A 295 -19.35 0.52 0.59
C ILE A 295 -18.17 0.94 -0.29
N ASP A 296 -17.94 0.19 -1.36
CA ASP A 296 -16.96 0.54 -2.39
C ASP A 296 -17.66 1.39 -3.45
N ILE A 297 -17.10 2.55 -3.77
CA ILE A 297 -17.62 3.42 -4.83
C ILE A 297 -16.55 3.57 -5.91
N ALA A 298 -16.91 3.30 -7.16
CA ALA A 298 -15.98 3.36 -8.27
C ALA A 298 -16.64 3.74 -9.59
N ASP A 299 -16.00 4.61 -10.35
CA ASP A 299 -16.31 4.77 -11.78
C ASP A 299 -15.74 3.57 -12.56
N THR A 300 -16.60 2.90 -13.32
CA THR A 300 -16.23 1.77 -14.20
C THR A 300 -16.51 2.11 -15.66
N PRO A 301 -15.99 1.35 -16.65
CA PRO A 301 -16.35 1.55 -18.05
C PRO A 301 -17.86 1.46 -18.33
N GLN A 302 -18.62 0.77 -17.47
CA GLN A 302 -20.06 0.62 -17.58
C GLN A 302 -20.85 1.71 -16.83
N GLY A 303 -20.20 2.52 -15.99
CA GLY A 303 -20.81 3.56 -15.15
C GLY A 303 -20.42 3.47 -13.67
N LEU A 304 -21.10 4.23 -12.82
CA LEU A 304 -20.79 4.36 -11.40
C LEU A 304 -21.32 3.17 -10.61
N LEU A 305 -20.41 2.40 -10.02
CA LEU A 305 -20.68 1.24 -9.20
C LEU A 305 -20.65 1.61 -7.72
N LEU A 306 -21.68 1.16 -6.98
CA LEU A 306 -21.74 1.19 -5.52
C LEU A 306 -21.93 -0.25 -5.02
N ALA A 307 -20.93 -0.81 -4.36
CA ALA A 307 -20.93 -2.19 -3.89
C ALA A 307 -20.85 -2.26 -2.36
N VAL A 308 -21.59 -3.17 -1.74
CA VAL A 308 -21.49 -3.48 -0.30
C VAL A 308 -21.10 -4.95 -0.21
N PRO A 309 -19.80 -5.29 -0.26
CA PRO A 309 -19.34 -6.67 -0.44
C PRO A 309 -19.79 -7.60 0.68
N SER A 310 -19.71 -7.12 1.93
CA SER A 310 -20.15 -7.84 3.13
C SER A 310 -21.65 -8.23 3.10
N ASN A 311 -22.43 -7.54 2.26
CA ASN A 311 -23.87 -7.76 2.09
C ASN A 311 -24.24 -8.39 0.73
N GLN A 312 -23.26 -8.84 -0.07
CA GLN A 312 -23.46 -9.37 -1.44
C GLN A 312 -24.38 -8.47 -2.26
N GLN A 313 -24.16 -7.16 -2.20
CA GLN A 313 -25.04 -6.17 -2.79
C GLN A 313 -24.26 -5.25 -3.72
N SER A 314 -24.84 -4.92 -4.88
CA SER A 314 -24.30 -3.90 -5.78
C SER A 314 -25.39 -3.10 -6.50
N LEU A 315 -25.06 -1.87 -6.86
CA LEU A 315 -25.85 -1.01 -7.72
C LEU A 315 -24.94 -0.32 -8.75
N LEU A 316 -25.24 -0.48 -10.03
CA LEU A 316 -24.55 0.20 -11.13
C LEU A 316 -25.48 1.25 -11.74
N LEU A 317 -25.04 2.50 -11.81
CA LEU A 317 -25.66 3.56 -12.61
C LEU A 317 -25.02 3.54 -13.99
N SER A 318 -25.68 2.87 -14.94
CA SER A 318 -25.14 2.60 -16.27
C SER A 318 -24.88 3.91 -17.02
N GLY A 319 -23.67 4.08 -17.55
CA GLY A 319 -23.29 5.25 -18.36
C GLY A 319 -23.20 6.58 -17.60
N VAL A 320 -23.27 6.57 -16.26
CA VAL A 320 -23.13 7.75 -15.40
C VAL A 320 -21.82 7.64 -14.64
N THR A 321 -21.04 8.71 -14.57
CA THR A 321 -19.83 8.78 -13.72
C THR A 321 -20.04 9.65 -12.49
N ALA A 322 -19.20 9.51 -11.47
CA ALA A 322 -19.22 10.36 -10.28
C ALA A 322 -19.08 11.85 -10.65
N ALA A 323 -18.24 12.16 -11.63
CA ALA A 323 -18.02 13.53 -12.14
C ALA A 323 -19.26 14.15 -12.79
N GLN A 324 -20.23 13.34 -13.23
CA GLN A 324 -21.47 13.80 -13.84
C GLN A 324 -22.56 14.09 -12.82
N LEU A 325 -22.44 13.58 -11.58
CA LEU A 325 -23.43 13.79 -10.53
C LEU A 325 -23.51 15.27 -10.15
N ASP A 326 -24.73 15.80 -10.02
CA ASP A 326 -24.96 17.05 -9.31
C ASP A 326 -24.88 16.80 -7.79
N PRO A 327 -23.93 17.40 -7.05
CA PRO A 327 -23.81 17.20 -5.61
C PRO A 327 -25.07 17.58 -4.83
N GLY A 328 -25.94 18.43 -5.38
CA GLY A 328 -27.23 18.79 -4.77
C GLY A 328 -28.33 17.73 -4.95
N ASN A 329 -28.17 16.81 -5.90
CA ASN A 329 -29.11 15.71 -6.17
C ASN A 329 -28.69 14.40 -5.47
N VAL A 330 -27.63 14.44 -4.66
CA VAL A 330 -27.14 13.27 -3.94
C VAL A 330 -27.14 13.57 -2.44
N HIS A 331 -27.57 12.60 -1.66
CA HIS A 331 -27.42 12.63 -0.20
C HIS A 331 -26.82 11.31 0.27
N ALA A 332 -25.58 11.36 0.74
CA ALA A 332 -24.98 10.29 1.55
C ALA A 332 -24.96 10.72 3.02
N ARG A 333 -25.44 9.85 3.91
CA ARG A 333 -25.55 10.18 5.34
C ARG A 333 -24.22 10.24 6.06
N ASP A 334 -23.25 9.46 5.60
CA ASP A 334 -21.94 9.35 6.22
C ASP A 334 -20.93 10.28 5.56
N ASP A 335 -20.15 11.00 6.37
CA ASP A 335 -19.16 11.96 5.92
C ASP A 335 -18.06 11.31 5.09
N SER A 336 -17.68 10.08 5.40
CA SER A 336 -16.62 9.36 4.68
C SER A 336 -17.03 9.02 3.24
N VAL A 337 -18.29 8.60 3.04
CA VAL A 337 -18.84 8.30 1.71
C VAL A 337 -18.99 9.57 0.87
N ARG A 338 -19.37 10.69 1.50
CA ARG A 338 -19.40 12.00 0.82
C ARG A 338 -18.02 12.42 0.36
N ALA A 339 -16.99 12.12 1.15
CA ALA A 339 -15.60 12.40 0.78
C ALA A 339 -15.15 11.56 -0.42
N GLU A 340 -15.44 10.25 -0.43
CA GLU A 340 -15.11 9.33 -1.53
C GLU A 340 -15.80 9.73 -2.85
N LEU A 341 -17.10 10.04 -2.79
CA LEU A 341 -17.84 10.54 -3.96
C LEU A 341 -17.29 11.88 -4.48
N ALA A 342 -16.88 12.77 -3.57
CA ALA A 342 -16.33 14.05 -3.95
C ALA A 342 -14.94 13.94 -4.56
N ASP A 343 -14.11 13.03 -4.06
CA ASP A 343 -12.82 12.72 -4.66
C ASP A 343 -13.02 12.18 -6.09
N LEU A 344 -13.86 11.15 -6.25
CA LEU A 344 -14.20 10.59 -7.57
C LEU A 344 -14.78 11.63 -8.52
N ALA A 345 -15.67 12.50 -8.04
CA ALA A 345 -16.26 13.56 -8.87
C ALA A 345 -15.25 14.65 -9.26
N GLN A 346 -14.26 14.95 -8.41
CA GLN A 346 -13.23 15.95 -8.68
C GLN A 346 -12.11 15.43 -9.58
N ARG A 347 -11.82 14.12 -9.56
CA ARG A 347 -10.90 13.48 -10.52
C ARG A 347 -11.32 13.75 -11.97
N GLY A 348 -12.62 13.89 -12.23
CA GLY A 348 -13.18 14.44 -13.46
C GLY A 348 -13.09 13.52 -14.68
N ASP A 349 -13.99 13.72 -15.66
CA ASP A 349 -13.95 13.09 -16.99
C ASP A 349 -12.59 13.35 -17.67
N MET A 350 -11.64 12.42 -17.53
CA MET A 350 -10.68 12.15 -18.59
C MET A 350 -11.49 11.58 -19.76
N PRO A 351 -11.45 12.19 -20.96
CA PRO A 351 -12.45 11.93 -21.99
C PRO A 351 -12.39 10.49 -22.46
N VAL A 352 -13.43 9.70 -22.14
CA VAL A 352 -13.81 8.54 -22.93
C VAL A 352 -14.34 9.07 -24.26
N LEU A 353 -13.43 9.25 -25.23
CA LEU A 353 -13.82 9.50 -26.60
C LEU A 353 -14.53 8.26 -27.13
N LEU A 354 -15.86 8.32 -27.16
CA LEU A 354 -16.72 7.45 -27.96
C LEU A 354 -16.26 7.46 -29.43
N GLY A 355 -15.44 6.47 -29.78
CA GLY A 355 -14.97 6.19 -31.12
C GLY A 355 -14.76 4.70 -31.26
N ALA A 356 -15.49 4.10 -32.18
CA ALA A 356 -15.48 2.66 -32.48
C ALA A 356 -14.06 2.08 -32.63
N ALA A 357 -13.90 0.86 -32.11
CA ALA A 357 -12.82 -0.11 -32.30
C ALA A 357 -11.85 0.19 -33.46
N THR A 358 -10.56 0.31 -33.16
CA THR A 358 -9.52 -0.64 -33.60
C THR A 358 -8.15 -0.24 -33.05
N SER A 359 -7.42 -1.25 -32.55
CA SER A 359 -5.99 -1.34 -32.18
C SER A 359 -5.51 -0.65 -30.90
N CYS A 360 -5.28 -1.44 -29.85
CA CYS A 360 -4.26 -1.16 -28.83
C CYS A 360 -2.90 -1.18 -29.57
N GLU A 361 -2.18 -0.04 -29.64
CA GLU A 361 -0.79 -0.05 -30.13
C GLU A 361 0.14 -0.60 -29.04
N PRO A 362 1.14 -1.43 -29.38
CA PRO A 362 2.08 -1.93 -28.39
C PRO A 362 2.98 -0.78 -27.95
N PHE A 363 2.86 -0.41 -26.67
CA PHE A 363 3.56 0.66 -25.95
C PHE A 363 2.98 2.09 -26.13
N GLY A 364 1.84 2.33 -25.47
CA GLY A 364 1.26 3.66 -25.21
C GLY A 364 0.54 3.71 -23.84
N PRO A 365 0.21 4.91 -23.32
CA PRO A 365 -0.13 5.20 -21.91
C PRO A 365 -1.54 4.74 -21.45
N GLN A 366 -2.06 3.66 -22.04
CA GLN A 366 -3.37 3.07 -21.71
C GLN A 366 -3.32 1.55 -21.52
N ALA A 367 -2.15 0.91 -21.61
CA ALA A 367 -2.02 -0.51 -21.26
C ALA A 367 -1.60 -0.62 -19.78
N GLU A 368 -2.50 -1.10 -18.92
CA GLU A 368 -2.22 -1.33 -17.51
C GLU A 368 -1.50 -2.67 -17.34
N GLN A 369 -0.43 -2.68 -16.53
CA GLN A 369 0.26 -3.92 -16.17
C GLN A 369 -0.15 -4.35 -14.78
N VAL A 370 -0.72 -5.53 -14.72
CA VAL A 370 -1.12 -6.18 -13.48
C VAL A 370 -0.11 -7.27 -13.19
N GLU A 371 0.49 -7.25 -12.02
CA GLU A 371 1.60 -8.14 -11.72
C GLU A 371 1.15 -9.31 -10.86
N LEU A 372 1.41 -10.53 -11.33
CA LEU A 372 1.44 -11.70 -10.45
C LEU A 372 2.87 -11.88 -9.95
N ASP A 373 3.10 -11.38 -8.74
CA ASP A 373 4.37 -11.40 -8.03
C ASP A 373 4.37 -12.43 -6.90
N TRP A 374 5.54 -12.65 -6.30
CA TRP A 374 5.70 -13.53 -5.15
C TRP A 374 5.42 -12.78 -3.84
N SER A 375 4.22 -12.20 -3.71
CA SER A 375 3.74 -11.61 -2.45
C SER A 375 3.05 -12.69 -1.61
N TRP A 376 3.73 -13.16 -0.55
CA TRP A 376 3.23 -14.26 0.28
C TRP A 376 1.91 -13.89 0.97
N GLY A 377 0.89 -14.75 0.87
CA GLY A 377 -0.42 -14.51 1.50
C GLY A 377 -1.31 -13.47 0.79
N ALA A 378 -0.81 -12.80 -0.25
CA ALA A 378 -1.55 -11.74 -0.92
C ALA A 378 -2.71 -12.29 -1.76
N HIS A 379 -3.92 -11.84 -1.48
CA HIS A 379 -5.11 -12.14 -2.28
C HIS A 379 -5.62 -10.85 -2.92
N ARG A 380 -5.15 -10.56 -4.12
CA ARG A 380 -5.48 -9.34 -4.84
C ARG A 380 -6.67 -9.55 -5.75
N GLN A 381 -7.55 -8.56 -5.80
CA GLN A 381 -8.65 -8.50 -6.76
C GLN A 381 -8.41 -7.30 -7.66
N ILE A 382 -8.51 -7.54 -8.96
CA ILE A 382 -8.30 -6.56 -10.01
C ILE A 382 -9.64 -6.41 -10.70
N VAL A 383 -10.23 -5.24 -10.56
CA VAL A 383 -11.47 -4.86 -11.20
C VAL A 383 -11.12 -4.03 -12.42
N GLY A 384 -11.80 -4.28 -13.55
CA GLY A 384 -11.64 -3.44 -14.75
C GLY A 384 -10.52 -3.84 -15.72
N PHE A 385 -9.84 -4.98 -15.50
CA PHE A 385 -8.83 -5.50 -16.43
C PHE A 385 -9.41 -5.68 -17.84
N ASP A 386 -8.80 -5.06 -18.86
CA ASP A 386 -9.16 -5.18 -20.27
C ASP A 386 -8.27 -6.22 -20.97
N PRO A 387 -8.78 -7.42 -21.31
CA PRO A 387 -7.99 -8.47 -21.97
C PRO A 387 -7.42 -8.11 -23.34
N GLU A 388 -7.89 -7.04 -23.99
CA GLU A 388 -7.37 -6.59 -25.28
C GLU A 388 -6.21 -5.59 -25.14
N CYS A 389 -6.17 -4.82 -24.05
CA CYS A 389 -5.21 -3.73 -23.86
C CYS A 389 -4.26 -3.90 -22.65
N ASP A 390 -4.66 -4.64 -21.62
CA ASP A 390 -3.88 -4.85 -20.39
C ASP A 390 -3.05 -6.12 -20.41
N GLN A 391 -2.03 -6.17 -19.56
CA GLN A 391 -1.12 -7.31 -19.48
C GLN A 391 -0.98 -7.82 -18.05
N LEU A 392 -1.19 -9.13 -17.88
CA LEU A 392 -0.80 -9.86 -16.68
C LEU A 392 0.68 -10.25 -16.79
N VAL A 393 1.50 -9.65 -15.93
CA VAL A 393 2.94 -9.84 -15.89
C VAL A 393 3.31 -10.83 -14.80
N PHE A 394 3.99 -11.92 -15.17
CA PHE A 394 4.53 -12.90 -14.24
C PHE A 394 5.97 -12.55 -13.88
N LYS A 395 6.23 -12.20 -12.61
CA LYS A 395 7.55 -11.74 -12.16
C LYS A 395 8.42 -12.78 -11.47
N SER A 396 7.88 -13.89 -10.94
CA SER A 396 8.71 -14.81 -10.12
C SER A 396 8.17 -16.24 -9.92
N SER A 397 7.41 -16.82 -10.85
CA SER A 397 6.74 -18.13 -10.63
C SER A 397 7.05 -19.18 -11.69
N ALA A 398 7.39 -20.41 -11.30
CA ALA A 398 7.50 -21.51 -12.26
C ALA A 398 6.11 -21.93 -12.81
N PRO A 399 6.01 -22.45 -14.04
CA PRO A 399 4.72 -22.82 -14.65
C PRO A 399 3.91 -23.85 -13.85
N SER A 400 4.58 -24.69 -13.06
CA SER A 400 3.94 -25.70 -12.20
C SER A 400 3.30 -25.12 -10.93
N ASP A 401 3.66 -23.89 -10.57
CA ASP A 401 3.29 -23.29 -9.30
C ASP A 401 2.08 -22.36 -9.43
N ILE A 402 1.68 -22.06 -10.67
CA ILE A 402 0.49 -21.27 -10.99
C ILE A 402 -0.68 -22.21 -11.27
N LEU A 403 -1.72 -22.11 -10.45
CA LEU A 403 -3.01 -22.75 -10.69
C LEU A 403 -4.00 -21.72 -11.22
N VAL A 404 -4.59 -22.00 -12.37
CA VAL A 404 -5.63 -21.14 -12.95
C VAL A 404 -6.99 -21.78 -12.71
N SER A 405 -7.94 -21.00 -12.25
CA SER A 405 -9.32 -21.45 -12.07
C SER A 405 -10.33 -20.37 -12.43
N GLN A 406 -11.52 -20.78 -12.82
CA GLN A 406 -12.65 -19.88 -13.01
C GLN A 406 -13.59 -20.01 -11.80
N ALA A 407 -13.79 -18.93 -11.05
CA ALA A 407 -14.67 -18.87 -9.90
C ALA A 407 -15.83 -17.91 -10.20
N GLY A 408 -16.98 -18.46 -10.59
CA GLY A 408 -18.11 -17.63 -11.03
C GLY A 408 -17.76 -16.86 -12.31
N GLY A 409 -17.81 -15.53 -12.24
CA GLY A 409 -17.45 -14.62 -13.34
C GLY A 409 -15.96 -14.26 -13.41
N ASP A 410 -15.15 -14.73 -12.44
CA ASP A 410 -13.80 -14.22 -12.23
C ASP A 410 -12.73 -15.24 -12.61
N LEU A 411 -11.62 -14.75 -13.17
CA LEU A 411 -10.45 -15.56 -13.53
C LEU A 411 -9.41 -15.44 -12.43
N VAL A 412 -9.04 -16.56 -11.82
CA VAL A 412 -8.18 -16.59 -10.63
C VAL A 412 -6.86 -17.28 -10.97
N PHE A 413 -5.75 -16.60 -10.68
CA PHE A 413 -4.39 -17.13 -10.73
C PHE A 413 -3.90 -17.33 -9.29
N GLY A 414 -3.85 -18.59 -8.85
CA GLY A 414 -3.36 -18.96 -7.53
C GLY A 414 -1.91 -19.41 -7.56
N LEU A 415 -1.18 -19.09 -6.50
CA LEU A 415 0.15 -19.60 -6.18
C LEU A 415 0.07 -20.40 -4.87
N PRO A 416 -0.34 -21.70 -4.90
CA PRO A 416 -0.62 -22.46 -3.68
C PRO A 416 0.59 -22.62 -2.75
N GLY A 417 1.80 -22.68 -3.33
CA GLY A 417 3.05 -22.71 -2.56
C GLY A 417 3.41 -21.39 -1.87
N ASN A 418 2.76 -20.30 -2.27
CA ASN A 418 2.95 -18.94 -1.75
C ASN A 418 1.70 -18.41 -1.01
N ASN A 419 0.65 -19.24 -0.87
CA ASN A 419 -0.67 -18.89 -0.32
C ASN A 419 -1.23 -17.57 -0.87
N SER A 420 -0.98 -17.25 -2.14
CA SER A 420 -1.43 -16.01 -2.76
C SER A 420 -2.27 -16.27 -3.99
N SER A 421 -3.08 -15.28 -4.36
CA SER A 421 -3.88 -15.30 -5.56
C SER A 421 -4.09 -13.92 -6.14
N LEU A 422 -4.23 -13.85 -7.45
CA LEU A 422 -4.72 -12.67 -8.16
C LEU A 422 -6.02 -13.04 -8.87
N THR A 423 -7.07 -12.28 -8.61
CA THR A 423 -8.40 -12.47 -9.19
C THR A 423 -8.69 -11.33 -10.15
N LEU A 424 -8.90 -11.64 -11.43
CA LEU A 424 -9.43 -10.69 -12.40
C LEU A 424 -10.96 -10.76 -12.34
N THR A 425 -11.56 -9.77 -11.72
CA THR A 425 -13.00 -9.72 -11.47
C THR A 425 -13.76 -9.48 -12.78
N GLY A 426 -14.75 -10.33 -13.06
CA GLY A 426 -15.58 -10.25 -14.26
C GLY A 426 -14.92 -10.74 -15.55
N ILE A 427 -13.71 -11.31 -15.47
CA ILE A 427 -12.97 -11.82 -16.63
C ILE A 427 -13.08 -13.34 -16.71
N ARG A 428 -13.32 -13.85 -17.92
CA ARG A 428 -13.31 -15.28 -18.24
C ARG A 428 -12.10 -15.64 -19.07
N ALA A 429 -11.60 -16.87 -18.89
CA ALA A 429 -10.45 -17.36 -19.67
C ALA A 429 -10.67 -17.29 -21.19
N ASP A 430 -11.90 -17.47 -21.69
CA ASP A 430 -12.24 -17.40 -23.11
C ASP A 430 -12.25 -15.97 -23.70
N GLN A 431 -12.03 -14.95 -22.85
CA GLN A 431 -11.85 -13.56 -23.26
C GLN A 431 -10.37 -13.16 -23.31
N MET A 432 -9.48 -13.98 -22.76
CA MET A 432 -8.04 -13.72 -22.76
C MET A 432 -7.42 -14.13 -24.11
N SER A 433 -6.39 -13.42 -24.52
CA SER A 433 -5.51 -13.83 -25.62
C SER A 433 -4.11 -14.12 -25.07
N ARG A 434 -3.24 -14.74 -25.89
CA ARG A 434 -1.82 -14.87 -25.53
C ARG A 434 -1.24 -13.48 -25.18
N ASP A 435 -1.56 -12.45 -25.96
CA ASP A 435 -0.90 -11.15 -25.87
C ASP A 435 -1.19 -10.38 -24.57
N ALA A 436 -2.22 -10.82 -23.82
CA ALA A 436 -2.52 -10.36 -22.47
C ALA A 436 -1.53 -10.88 -21.40
N PHE A 437 -0.51 -11.67 -21.76
CA PHE A 437 0.45 -12.23 -20.81
C PHE A 437 1.89 -11.84 -21.14
N LEU A 438 2.63 -11.41 -20.11
CA LEU A 438 4.07 -11.19 -20.15
C LEU A 438 4.78 -12.02 -19.08
N ALA A 439 5.94 -12.58 -19.42
CA ALA A 439 6.80 -13.26 -18.48
C ALA A 439 8.17 -12.58 -18.51
N ALA A 440 8.46 -11.76 -17.51
CA ALA A 440 9.59 -10.83 -17.56
C ALA A 440 10.95 -11.54 -17.57
N ASP A 441 11.05 -12.74 -16.99
CA ASP A 441 12.33 -13.47 -16.81
C ASP A 441 12.21 -15.01 -16.95
N LEU A 442 11.15 -15.52 -17.60
CA LEU A 442 10.84 -16.96 -17.64
C LEU A 442 10.54 -17.45 -19.07
N ASP A 443 11.59 -17.87 -19.78
CA ASP A 443 11.55 -18.23 -21.21
C ASP A 443 10.52 -19.32 -21.58
N SER A 444 10.04 -20.13 -20.64
CA SER A 444 9.14 -21.27 -20.91
C SER A 444 7.71 -21.13 -20.36
N LEU A 445 7.39 -20.04 -19.66
CA LEU A 445 6.09 -19.88 -19.00
C LEU A 445 4.95 -19.68 -20.00
N LEU A 446 5.24 -19.02 -21.11
CA LEU A 446 4.29 -18.73 -22.18
C LEU A 446 4.52 -19.61 -23.42
N ASP A 447 5.30 -20.69 -23.29
CA ASP A 447 5.42 -21.70 -24.33
C ASP A 447 4.06 -22.38 -24.54
N ALA A 448 3.70 -22.66 -25.80
CA ALA A 448 2.41 -23.26 -26.18
C ALA A 448 2.13 -24.62 -25.49
N ALA A 449 3.15 -25.28 -24.94
CA ALA A 449 3.03 -26.54 -24.20
C ALA A 449 3.20 -26.37 -22.68
N SER A 450 3.19 -25.13 -22.17
CA SER A 450 3.34 -24.85 -20.74
C SER A 450 2.11 -25.31 -19.95
N PRO A 451 2.28 -25.77 -18.70
CA PRO A 451 1.16 -26.08 -17.81
C PRO A 451 0.21 -24.89 -17.60
N LEU A 452 0.71 -23.65 -17.65
CA LEU A 452 -0.11 -22.44 -17.54
C LEU A 452 -1.06 -22.28 -18.72
N LEU A 453 -0.54 -22.29 -19.96
CA LEU A 453 -1.38 -22.14 -21.14
C LEU A 453 -2.33 -23.32 -21.33
N GLN A 454 -1.93 -24.55 -20.95
CA GLN A 454 -2.83 -25.70 -20.97
C GLN A 454 -4.02 -25.51 -20.02
N GLN A 455 -3.80 -25.00 -18.80
CA GLN A 455 -4.90 -24.71 -17.86
C GLN A 455 -5.84 -23.64 -18.40
N LEU A 456 -5.32 -22.57 -19.03
CA LEU A 456 -6.12 -21.52 -19.64
C LEU A 456 -6.93 -22.04 -20.85
N GLN A 457 -6.34 -22.90 -21.68
CA GLN A 457 -7.04 -23.57 -22.79
C GLN A 457 -8.15 -24.50 -22.30
N ASP A 458 -7.89 -25.25 -21.23
CA ASP A 458 -8.91 -26.12 -20.61
C ASP A 458 -10.09 -25.30 -20.07
N LEU A 459 -9.87 -24.02 -19.74
CA LEU A 459 -10.89 -23.04 -19.35
C LEU A 459 -11.50 -22.27 -20.54
N GLY A 460 -11.06 -22.51 -21.77
CA GLY A 460 -11.67 -21.97 -22.98
C GLY A 460 -10.90 -20.85 -23.70
N MET A 461 -9.68 -20.53 -23.27
CA MET A 461 -8.82 -19.55 -23.95
C MET A 461 -8.39 -20.07 -25.34
N ASP A 462 -8.50 -19.23 -26.36
CA ASP A 462 -7.96 -19.53 -27.70
C ASP A 462 -6.49 -19.12 -27.78
N LEU A 463 -5.63 -20.00 -28.32
CA LEU A 463 -4.19 -19.71 -28.51
C LEU A 463 -3.87 -19.25 -29.94
N LEU A 464 -4.86 -19.16 -30.83
CA LEU A 464 -4.67 -18.89 -32.27
C LEU A 464 -4.78 -17.42 -32.66
#